data_AF-A0A2D0K9M4-F1
#
_entry.id   AF-A0A2D0K9M4-F1
#
_cell.length_a   1.000
_cell.length_b   1.000
_cell.length_c   1.000
_cell.angle_alpha   90.00
_cell.angle_beta   90.00
_cell.angle_gamma   90.00
#
_symmetry.space_group_name_H-M   'P 1'
#
loop_
_entity.id
_entity.type
_entity.pdbx_description
1 polymer ?
#
loop_
_entity_poly.entity_id
_entity_poly.type
_entity_poly.pdbx_seq_one_letter_code
_entity_poly.pdbx_strand_id
1 'polypeptide(L)'
;MYYAGTISTVSGSAIVRGTGTQFKSNINGVASGQIILIRSGNNNLIHMIQAVNSDTELVLVDTIPVTLNNVKYQIQTTVPNSISDGVRHILANTSYITLFLQNMDKWMSQNGTINVTLPNGQTVSLQSIRALQAAMLDKNKNGADIPNKSAFVGNLGLTDTQDLVKKVIHSSGNWIMVGDESKQGWLGKSDNDIYVGNSKSNKYLELKDDGQLKYGGTQIIKQGDFGVGSHDLFGNNDAGYLWNIAGDQPTGFYSYTPKSHQDEQWGSFIKLRWNEGNQQYLIFPNFGADAMRIVRYISGDTWSDHTVWTTGNTTVDGSGYLKKGSPIIQIHPTGKFTTNDESEGATVERLSEGVYLIKNVLGFNADAAWGGVDGGVEIPLCKNKLPLIWVDYKVLPDGAIKLMTYHREHIGAPTFARNIQEGYVDGDPIDIPIGRSISVRVQMPENSIWNQQQRLSESK
;
A
#
# COMPACT_ATOMS: atom_id res chain seq x y z
N MET A 1 -37.78 82.46 45.45
CA MET A 1 -39.10 83.04 45.08
C MET A 1 -39.76 82.13 44.07
N TYR A 2 -41.05 81.84 44.24
CA TYR A 2 -41.83 81.00 43.35
C TYR A 2 -42.95 81.81 42.69
N TYR A 3 -43.10 81.70 41.36
CA TYR A 3 -44.03 82.51 40.55
C TYR A 3 -44.53 81.80 39.27
N ALA A 4 -44.39 80.47 39.20
CA ALA A 4 -44.81 79.70 38.04
C ALA A 4 -46.34 79.59 37.97
N GLY A 5 -46.92 79.70 36.77
CA GLY A 5 -48.37 79.64 36.54
C GLY A 5 -49.09 80.97 36.79
N THR A 6 -50.40 80.88 37.01
CA THR A 6 -51.29 81.98 37.39
C THR A 6 -52.23 81.53 38.49
N ILE A 7 -52.80 82.46 39.23
CA ILE A 7 -53.78 82.16 40.27
C ILE A 7 -55.09 82.90 40.05
N SER A 8 -56.16 82.33 40.59
CA SER A 8 -57.50 82.91 40.62
C SER A 8 -58.06 82.86 42.03
N THR A 9 -58.79 83.90 42.40
CA THR A 9 -59.34 84.13 43.74
C THR A 9 -60.80 84.56 43.62
N VAL A 10 -61.61 84.22 44.60
CA VAL A 10 -63.02 84.63 44.67
C VAL A 10 -63.17 85.60 45.85
N SER A 11 -63.83 86.74 45.63
CA SER A 11 -64.11 87.72 46.68
C SER A 11 -64.78 87.05 47.89
N GLY A 12 -64.26 87.30 49.08
CA GLY A 12 -64.73 86.70 50.33
C GLY A 12 -64.19 85.30 50.64
N SER A 13 -63.36 84.71 49.77
CA SER A 13 -62.74 83.39 49.98
C SER A 13 -61.27 83.51 50.38
N ALA A 14 -60.79 82.57 51.20
CA ALA A 14 -59.37 82.37 51.50
C ALA A 14 -58.69 81.38 50.54
N ILE A 15 -59.45 80.75 49.64
CA ILE A 15 -58.94 79.74 48.70
C ILE A 15 -58.36 80.43 47.48
N VAL A 16 -57.13 80.06 47.13
CA VAL A 16 -56.45 80.46 45.90
C VAL A 16 -56.32 79.24 45.01
N ARG A 17 -56.84 79.35 43.78
CA ARG A 17 -56.75 78.29 42.76
C ARG A 17 -55.67 78.62 41.75
N GLY A 18 -54.71 77.74 41.62
CA GLY A 18 -53.61 77.85 40.67
C GLY A 18 -53.87 77.10 39.36
N THR A 19 -53.47 77.71 38.25
CA THR A 19 -53.42 77.08 36.93
C THR A 19 -51.95 77.00 36.50
N GLY A 20 -51.46 75.79 36.20
CA GLY A 20 -50.05 75.57 35.88
C GLY A 20 -49.09 75.81 37.05
N THR A 21 -49.61 75.80 38.28
CA THR A 21 -48.84 75.89 39.51
C THR A 21 -48.44 74.50 40.00
N GLN A 22 -47.46 74.45 40.91
CA GLN A 22 -46.91 73.26 41.55
C GLN A 22 -46.61 73.60 43.01
N PHE A 23 -47.62 74.09 43.74
CA PHE A 23 -47.45 74.56 45.11
C PHE A 23 -46.96 73.48 46.07
N LYS A 24 -47.31 72.21 45.86
CA LYS A 24 -46.98 71.12 46.77
C LYS A 24 -45.65 70.44 46.41
N SER A 25 -45.11 70.71 45.23
CA SER A 25 -43.80 70.22 44.84
C SER A 25 -42.71 70.71 45.80
N ASN A 26 -42.03 69.75 46.44
CA ASN A 26 -40.99 70.00 47.44
C ASN A 26 -39.87 70.92 46.92
N ILE A 27 -39.61 70.93 45.60
CA ILE A 27 -38.56 71.76 44.98
C ILE A 27 -38.92 73.25 44.97
N ASN A 28 -40.21 73.60 44.86
CA ASN A 28 -40.66 74.99 44.75
C ASN A 28 -40.69 75.69 46.09
N GLY A 29 -40.79 74.91 47.17
CA GLY A 29 -40.59 75.39 48.52
C GLY A 29 -41.69 76.28 49.06
N VAL A 30 -42.89 76.18 48.50
CA VAL A 30 -44.07 76.85 49.01
C VAL A 30 -44.54 76.11 50.26
N ALA A 31 -44.74 76.84 51.35
CA ALA A 31 -45.13 76.28 52.64
C ALA A 31 -46.06 77.24 53.40
N SER A 32 -46.77 76.69 54.39
CA SER A 32 -47.50 77.50 55.36
C SER A 32 -46.58 78.50 56.07
N GLY A 33 -47.11 79.69 56.38
CA GLY A 33 -46.40 80.79 57.01
C GLY A 33 -45.64 81.71 56.05
N GLN A 34 -45.59 81.39 54.74
CA GLN A 34 -44.92 82.23 53.75
C GLN A 34 -45.82 83.36 53.24
N ILE A 35 -45.18 84.45 52.83
CA ILE A 35 -45.85 85.60 52.23
C ILE A 35 -46.08 85.34 50.73
N ILE A 36 -47.31 85.59 50.27
CA ILE A 36 -47.70 85.64 48.87
C ILE A 36 -48.11 87.07 48.49
N LEU A 37 -47.58 87.53 47.37
CA LEU A 37 -47.89 88.78 46.70
C LEU A 37 -48.77 88.46 45.49
N ILE A 38 -50.02 88.92 45.49
CA ILE A 38 -51.00 88.66 44.41
C ILE A 38 -51.23 89.94 43.63
N ARG A 39 -51.05 89.91 42.31
CA ARG A 39 -51.23 91.08 41.45
C ARG A 39 -52.72 91.43 41.31
N SER A 40 -53.10 92.65 41.67
CA SER A 40 -54.45 93.19 41.49
C SER A 40 -54.37 94.55 40.79
N GLY A 41 -54.64 94.59 39.49
CA GLY A 41 -54.49 95.79 38.67
C GLY A 41 -53.04 96.32 38.72
N ASN A 42 -52.86 97.56 39.21
CA ASN A 42 -51.55 98.19 39.42
C ASN A 42 -50.97 98.02 40.83
N ASN A 43 -51.66 97.35 41.74
CA ASN A 43 -51.22 97.10 43.12
C ASN A 43 -50.94 95.60 43.38
N ASN A 44 -50.36 95.30 44.54
CA ASN A 44 -50.17 93.93 45.03
C ASN A 44 -50.93 93.75 46.33
N LEU A 45 -51.69 92.65 46.44
CA LEU A 45 -52.29 92.19 47.68
C LEU A 45 -51.27 91.30 48.40
N ILE A 46 -51.03 91.59 49.67
CA ILE A 46 -50.09 90.86 50.51
C ILE A 46 -50.90 89.98 51.44
N HIS A 47 -50.69 88.68 51.36
CA HIS A 47 -51.32 87.70 52.24
C HIS A 47 -50.29 86.68 52.74
N MET A 48 -50.63 85.95 53.79
CA MET A 48 -49.86 84.82 54.28
C MET A 48 -50.55 83.51 53.90
N ILE A 49 -49.76 82.51 53.55
CA ILE A 49 -50.27 81.17 53.23
C ILE A 49 -50.54 80.42 54.53
N GLN A 50 -51.76 79.98 54.74
CA GLN A 50 -52.16 79.13 55.87
C GLN A 50 -51.88 77.66 55.58
N ALA A 51 -52.21 77.16 54.39
CA ALA A 51 -52.02 75.76 54.02
C ALA A 51 -51.77 75.60 52.52
N VAL A 52 -51.06 74.52 52.18
CA VAL A 52 -50.80 74.08 50.80
C VAL A 52 -51.51 72.74 50.59
N ASN A 53 -52.65 72.74 49.90
CA ASN A 53 -53.48 71.56 49.81
C ASN A 53 -53.01 70.62 48.67
N SER A 54 -52.70 71.19 47.52
CA SER A 54 -52.28 70.49 46.31
C SER A 54 -51.35 71.36 45.47
N ASP A 55 -50.88 70.85 44.33
CA ASP A 55 -50.09 71.64 43.38
C ASP A 55 -50.85 72.87 42.83
N THR A 56 -52.17 72.86 42.91
CA THR A 56 -53.06 73.86 42.33
C THR A 56 -53.98 74.55 43.34
N GLU A 57 -53.79 74.30 44.65
CA GLU A 57 -54.63 74.92 45.67
C GLU A 57 -53.85 75.32 46.91
N LEU A 58 -54.03 76.59 47.31
CA LEU A 58 -53.56 77.16 48.57
C LEU A 58 -54.72 77.74 49.37
N VAL A 59 -54.55 77.79 50.68
CA VAL A 59 -55.42 78.51 51.61
C VAL A 59 -54.61 79.64 52.23
N LEU A 60 -55.18 80.85 52.24
CA LEU A 60 -54.59 82.03 52.86
C LEU A 60 -55.11 82.20 54.29
N VAL A 61 -54.36 82.93 55.11
CA VAL A 61 -54.75 83.23 56.50
C VAL A 61 -56.00 84.11 56.56
N ASP A 62 -56.15 85.03 55.60
CA ASP A 62 -57.27 85.97 55.51
C ASP A 62 -57.99 85.85 54.16
N THR A 63 -59.25 86.29 54.12
CA THR A 63 -60.05 86.31 52.89
C THR A 63 -59.63 87.45 51.95
N ILE A 64 -59.74 87.22 50.65
CA ILE A 64 -59.41 88.23 49.64
C ILE A 64 -60.68 89.05 49.30
N PRO A 65 -60.64 90.39 49.34
CA PRO A 65 -61.83 91.21 49.09
C PRO A 65 -62.24 91.30 47.61
N VAL A 66 -61.38 90.88 46.68
CA VAL A 66 -61.58 91.00 45.24
C VAL A 66 -61.50 89.65 44.52
N THR A 67 -62.35 89.48 43.50
CA THR A 67 -62.27 88.33 42.58
C THR A 67 -61.23 88.64 41.51
N LEU A 68 -60.22 87.78 41.39
CA LEU A 68 -59.15 87.90 40.40
C LEU A 68 -59.08 86.63 39.57
N ASN A 69 -58.92 86.76 38.26
CA ASN A 69 -58.87 85.63 37.33
C ASN A 69 -57.51 85.57 36.64
N ASN A 70 -56.81 84.44 36.77
CA ASN A 70 -55.52 84.16 36.13
C ASN A 70 -54.47 85.27 36.28
N VAL A 71 -54.35 85.82 37.49
CA VAL A 71 -53.38 86.87 37.80
C VAL A 71 -52.02 86.30 38.15
N LYS A 72 -51.00 87.14 38.02
CA LYS A 72 -49.63 86.83 38.45
C LYS A 72 -49.49 86.95 39.97
N TYR A 73 -48.55 86.21 40.51
CA TYR A 73 -48.26 86.18 41.93
C TYR A 73 -46.80 85.85 42.17
N GLN A 74 -46.32 86.11 43.38
CA GLN A 74 -44.97 85.76 43.82
C GLN A 74 -45.04 85.28 45.27
N ILE A 75 -44.40 84.15 45.57
CA ILE A 75 -44.26 83.61 46.92
C ILE A 75 -42.80 83.69 47.31
N GLN A 76 -42.50 84.25 48.48
CA GLN A 76 -41.15 84.29 48.99
C GLN A 76 -40.76 82.93 49.60
N THR A 77 -40.18 82.07 48.75
CA THR A 77 -39.72 80.73 49.12
C THR A 77 -38.23 80.76 49.50
N THR A 78 -37.97 81.04 50.78
CA THR A 78 -36.64 80.99 51.48
C THR A 78 -35.49 81.85 50.91
N VAL A 79 -34.49 82.11 51.75
CA VAL A 79 -33.23 82.82 51.41
C VAL A 79 -32.19 81.77 50.96
N PRO A 80 -31.35 82.04 49.94
CA PRO A 80 -30.19 81.19 49.63
C PRO A 80 -29.34 80.95 50.90
N ASN A 81 -28.78 79.75 51.07
CA ASN A 81 -27.97 79.33 52.24
C ASN A 81 -28.75 79.16 53.57
N SER A 82 -30.04 78.79 53.52
CA SER A 82 -30.83 78.46 54.72
C SER A 82 -30.85 76.95 54.99
N ILE A 83 -31.12 76.56 56.24
CA ILE A 83 -31.25 75.15 56.66
C ILE A 83 -32.26 74.39 55.76
N SER A 84 -33.35 75.05 55.36
CA SER A 84 -34.37 74.47 54.48
C SER A 84 -33.87 74.15 53.07
N ASP A 85 -32.95 74.96 52.52
CA ASP A 85 -32.34 74.72 51.21
C ASP A 85 -31.36 73.53 51.27
N GLY A 86 -30.56 73.47 52.34
CA GLY A 86 -29.71 72.32 52.64
C GLY A 86 -30.51 71.01 52.75
N VAL A 87 -31.65 71.02 53.46
CA VAL A 87 -32.52 69.84 53.59
C VAL A 87 -33.10 69.38 52.25
N ARG A 88 -33.44 70.29 51.33
CA ARG A 88 -33.94 69.92 49.99
C ARG A 88 -32.85 69.26 49.14
N HIS A 89 -31.63 69.78 49.15
CA HIS A 89 -30.51 69.15 48.45
C HIS A 89 -30.17 67.77 49.03
N ILE A 90 -30.25 67.61 50.35
CA ILE A 90 -30.09 66.31 51.01
C ILE A 90 -31.20 65.33 50.56
N LEU A 91 -32.46 65.76 50.50
CA LEU A 91 -33.57 64.94 50.01
C LEU A 91 -33.41 64.53 48.54
N ALA A 92 -32.98 65.44 47.65
CA ALA A 92 -32.71 65.13 46.25
C ALA A 92 -31.57 64.09 46.11
N ASN A 93 -30.46 64.29 46.84
CA ASN A 93 -29.36 63.32 46.87
C ASN A 93 -29.82 61.96 47.42
N THR A 94 -30.66 61.95 48.45
CA THR A 94 -31.23 60.72 49.03
C THR A 94 -32.13 60.00 48.02
N SER A 95 -32.90 60.76 47.23
CA SER A 95 -33.73 60.21 46.15
C SER A 95 -32.87 59.59 45.04
N TYR A 96 -31.77 60.24 44.63
CA TYR A 96 -30.84 59.68 43.65
C TYR A 96 -30.13 58.42 44.16
N ILE A 97 -29.70 58.39 45.42
CA ILE A 97 -29.12 57.21 46.05
C ILE A 97 -30.14 56.07 46.09
N THR A 98 -31.38 56.36 46.47
CA THR A 98 -32.47 55.37 46.50
C THR A 98 -32.75 54.80 45.11
N LEU A 99 -32.82 55.66 44.10
CA LEU A 99 -33.02 55.24 42.70
C LEU A 99 -31.85 54.36 42.22
N PHE A 100 -30.61 54.74 42.53
CA PHE A 100 -29.44 53.93 42.21
C PHE A 100 -29.52 52.55 42.89
N LEU A 101 -29.84 52.49 44.19
CA LEU A 101 -29.97 51.23 44.92
C LEU A 101 -31.09 50.35 44.35
N GLN A 102 -32.23 50.91 43.97
CA GLN A 102 -33.31 50.17 43.30
C GLN A 102 -32.88 49.64 41.93
N ASN A 103 -32.12 50.42 41.17
CA ASN A 103 -31.57 49.97 39.89
C ASN A 103 -30.54 48.84 40.08
N MET A 104 -29.69 48.93 41.09
CA MET A 104 -28.73 47.88 41.46
C MET A 104 -29.44 46.61 41.91
N ASP A 105 -30.47 46.73 42.75
CA ASP A 105 -31.31 45.60 43.16
C ASP A 105 -31.91 44.89 41.95
N LYS A 106 -32.50 45.64 41.00
CA LYS A 106 -33.00 45.07 39.74
C LYS A 106 -31.90 44.36 38.95
N TRP A 107 -30.73 44.98 38.79
CA TRP A 107 -29.64 44.45 37.97
C TRP A 107 -29.03 43.16 38.54
N MET A 108 -28.96 43.05 39.87
CA MET A 108 -28.39 41.90 40.57
C MET A 108 -29.39 40.77 40.83
N SER A 109 -30.68 41.08 41.02
CA SER A 109 -31.69 40.11 41.48
C SER A 109 -32.60 39.57 40.37
N GLN A 110 -32.88 40.36 39.33
CA GLN A 110 -33.80 39.94 38.27
C GLN A 110 -33.09 39.06 37.23
N ASN A 111 -33.88 38.36 36.41
CA ASN A 111 -33.39 37.51 35.33
C ASN A 111 -33.64 38.19 33.97
N GLY A 112 -32.81 37.87 32.98
CA GLY A 112 -32.97 38.39 31.61
C GLY A 112 -32.60 39.86 31.46
N THR A 113 -33.27 40.54 30.55
CA THR A 113 -33.10 41.98 30.28
C THR A 113 -33.87 42.81 31.31
N ILE A 114 -33.21 43.78 31.93
CA ILE A 114 -33.78 44.69 32.93
C ILE A 114 -33.75 46.13 32.44
N ASN A 115 -34.71 46.94 32.91
CA ASN A 115 -34.81 48.36 32.58
C ASN A 115 -34.40 49.21 33.79
N VAL A 116 -33.33 50.00 33.62
CA VAL A 116 -32.75 50.91 34.61
C VAL A 116 -33.19 52.34 34.30
N THR A 117 -33.70 53.07 35.30
CA THR A 117 -34.07 54.47 35.13
C THR A 117 -32.95 55.38 35.65
N LEU A 118 -32.37 56.18 34.77
CA LEU A 118 -31.31 57.13 35.09
C LEU A 118 -31.86 58.37 35.82
N PRO A 119 -31.02 59.13 36.55
CA PRO A 119 -31.43 60.37 37.24
C PRO A 119 -32.08 61.44 36.35
N ASN A 120 -31.80 61.41 35.04
CA ASN A 120 -32.40 62.29 34.03
C ASN A 120 -33.78 61.80 33.52
N GLY A 121 -34.31 60.71 34.07
CA GLY A 121 -35.59 60.09 33.68
C GLY A 121 -35.51 59.12 32.49
N GLN A 122 -34.35 59.00 31.83
CA GLN A 122 -34.18 58.07 30.71
C GLN A 122 -34.14 56.62 31.21
N THR A 123 -34.76 55.70 30.48
CA THR A 123 -34.68 54.26 30.77
C THR A 123 -33.69 53.59 29.82
N VAL A 124 -32.80 52.74 30.36
CA VAL A 124 -31.80 51.97 29.62
C VAL A 124 -32.00 50.48 29.88
N SER A 125 -31.96 49.67 28.83
CA SER A 125 -32.06 48.21 28.94
C SER A 125 -30.67 47.57 29.07
N LEU A 126 -30.49 46.75 30.11
CA LEU A 126 -29.25 46.02 30.39
C LEU A 126 -29.53 44.53 30.55
N GLN A 127 -28.57 43.67 30.25
CA GLN A 127 -28.64 42.28 30.71
C GLN A 127 -28.36 42.24 32.22
N SER A 128 -29.22 41.54 32.98
CA SER A 128 -28.99 41.28 34.41
C SER A 128 -27.70 40.49 34.63
N ILE A 129 -27.13 40.61 35.84
CA ILE A 129 -25.94 39.82 36.21
C ILE A 129 -26.21 38.32 36.06
N ARG A 130 -27.42 37.87 36.43
CA ARG A 130 -27.83 36.47 36.30
C ARG A 130 -27.92 36.01 34.84
N ALA A 131 -28.42 36.87 33.94
CA ALA A 131 -28.43 36.57 32.51
C ALA A 131 -27.03 36.45 31.93
N LEU A 132 -26.11 37.34 32.32
CA LEU A 132 -24.71 37.28 31.91
C LEU A 132 -24.04 36.00 32.42
N GLN A 133 -24.24 35.63 33.70
CA GLN A 133 -23.71 34.39 34.26
C GLN A 133 -24.27 33.15 33.57
N ALA A 134 -25.56 33.13 33.23
CA ALA A 134 -26.18 32.01 32.51
C ALA A 134 -25.68 31.88 31.06
N ALA A 135 -25.23 32.97 30.44
CA ALA A 135 -24.65 32.96 29.10
C ALA A 135 -23.17 32.56 29.06
N MET A 136 -22.49 32.52 30.21
CA MET A 136 -21.10 32.07 30.30
C MET A 136 -21.04 30.55 30.16
N LEU A 137 -20.04 30.07 29.42
CA LEU A 137 -19.73 28.65 29.32
C LEU A 137 -19.05 28.15 30.60
N ASP A 138 -19.45 26.97 31.05
CA ASP A 138 -18.85 26.27 32.18
C ASP A 138 -17.65 25.44 31.73
N LYS A 139 -16.46 25.79 32.25
CA LYS A 139 -15.21 25.09 31.93
C LYS A 139 -15.28 23.60 32.26
N ASN A 140 -16.01 23.21 33.32
CA ASN A 140 -16.11 21.81 33.74
C ASN A 140 -16.98 20.97 32.80
N LYS A 141 -17.80 21.61 31.95
CA LYS A 141 -18.64 20.92 30.97
C LYS A 141 -17.89 20.60 29.68
N ASN A 142 -16.63 21.04 29.53
CA ASN A 142 -15.78 20.74 28.37
C ASN A 142 -16.50 20.97 27.02
N GLY A 143 -17.27 22.08 26.93
CA GLY A 143 -18.00 22.46 25.72
C GLY A 143 -19.30 21.69 25.46
N ALA A 144 -19.78 20.86 26.39
CA ALA A 144 -21.08 20.18 26.28
C ALA A 144 -22.27 21.16 26.32
N ASP A 145 -22.08 22.32 26.93
CA ASP A 145 -23.04 23.42 27.04
C ASP A 145 -23.00 24.41 25.88
N ILE A 146 -22.15 24.19 24.87
CA ILE A 146 -22.15 24.98 23.63
C ILE A 146 -23.41 24.62 22.81
N PRO A 147 -24.35 25.56 22.58
CA PRO A 147 -25.62 25.25 21.91
C PRO A 147 -25.44 24.80 20.46
N ASN A 148 -24.48 25.40 19.76
CA ASN A 148 -24.13 25.04 18.39
C ASN A 148 -22.62 24.89 18.24
N LYS A 149 -22.14 23.65 18.43
CA LYS A 149 -20.71 23.30 18.33
C LYS A 149 -20.14 23.58 16.93
N SER A 150 -20.94 23.39 15.88
CA SER A 150 -20.51 23.63 14.49
C SER A 150 -20.21 25.11 14.26
N ALA A 151 -21.14 26.00 14.63
CA ALA A 151 -20.94 27.44 14.54
C ALA A 151 -19.78 27.91 15.43
N PHE A 152 -19.62 27.35 16.63
CA PHE A 152 -18.49 27.64 17.51
C PHE A 152 -17.14 27.32 16.86
N VAL A 153 -16.99 26.12 16.29
CA VAL A 153 -15.78 25.70 15.56
C VAL A 153 -15.53 26.59 14.34
N GLY A 154 -16.58 26.96 13.61
CA GLY A 154 -16.49 27.89 12.48
C GLY A 154 -16.01 29.28 12.89
N ASN A 155 -16.52 29.82 13.99
CA ASN A 155 -16.09 31.11 14.54
C ASN A 155 -14.64 31.09 15.07
N LEU A 156 -14.11 29.91 15.43
CA LEU A 156 -12.70 29.72 15.75
C LEU A 156 -11.79 29.60 14.51
N GLY A 157 -12.36 29.54 13.30
CA GLY A 157 -11.60 29.32 12.06
C GLY A 157 -11.10 27.89 11.87
N LEU A 158 -11.69 26.92 12.56
CA LEU A 158 -11.22 25.52 12.58
C LEU A 158 -12.00 24.59 11.64
N THR A 159 -12.86 25.13 10.77
CA THR A 159 -13.67 24.34 9.82
C THR A 159 -12.80 23.44 8.94
N ASP A 160 -11.76 23.99 8.32
CA ASP A 160 -10.86 23.24 7.43
C ASP A 160 -10.08 22.15 8.20
N THR A 161 -9.74 22.41 9.47
CA THR A 161 -9.07 21.44 10.33
C THR A 161 -10.00 20.28 10.67
N GLN A 162 -11.27 20.57 10.97
CA GLN A 162 -12.27 19.52 11.20
C GLN A 162 -12.43 18.63 9.96
N ASP A 163 -12.46 19.21 8.78
CA ASP A 163 -12.61 18.47 7.53
C ASP A 163 -11.35 17.68 7.16
N LEU A 164 -10.16 18.19 7.46
CA LEU A 164 -8.91 17.44 7.31
C LEU A 164 -8.88 16.22 8.24
N VAL A 165 -9.28 16.38 9.51
CA VAL A 165 -9.34 15.28 10.48
C VAL A 165 -10.34 14.20 10.04
N LYS A 166 -11.52 14.59 9.53
CA LYS A 166 -12.50 13.63 8.96
C LYS A 166 -11.92 12.86 7.77
N LYS A 167 -11.12 13.52 6.91
CA LYS A 167 -10.46 12.85 5.77
C LYS A 167 -9.45 11.79 6.21
N VAL A 168 -8.67 12.07 7.26
CA VAL A 168 -7.67 11.12 7.79
C VAL A 168 -8.33 9.98 8.58
N ILE A 169 -9.45 10.26 9.27
CA ILE A 169 -10.13 9.32 10.16
C ILE A 169 -11.59 9.20 9.69
N HIS A 170 -11.82 8.44 8.62
CA HIS A 170 -13.19 8.02 8.28
C HIS A 170 -13.63 6.92 9.24
N SER A 171 -14.83 7.08 9.79
CA SER A 171 -15.38 6.37 10.95
C SER A 171 -15.74 4.89 10.77
N SER A 172 -15.19 4.19 9.78
CA SER A 172 -15.24 2.73 9.78
C SER A 172 -13.98 2.27 10.52
N GLY A 173 -14.09 1.94 11.81
CA GLY A 173 -12.99 1.74 12.77
C GLY A 173 -11.88 0.73 12.43
N ASN A 174 -11.84 0.28 11.18
CA ASN A 174 -10.84 -0.59 10.58
C ASN A 174 -9.95 0.11 9.54
N TRP A 175 -10.28 1.32 9.06
CA TRP A 175 -9.63 1.93 7.88
C TRP A 175 -9.24 3.40 8.09
N ILE A 176 -7.99 3.72 7.75
CA ILE A 176 -7.46 5.06 7.55
C ILE A 176 -7.48 5.33 6.05
N MET A 177 -8.14 6.41 5.63
CA MET A 177 -8.20 6.83 4.23
C MET A 177 -7.40 8.12 4.05
N VAL A 178 -6.73 8.26 2.91
CA VAL A 178 -5.97 9.46 2.55
C VAL A 178 -6.31 9.81 1.10
N GLY A 179 -7.01 10.94 0.90
CA GLY A 179 -7.40 11.42 -0.43
C GLY A 179 -8.83 11.96 -0.50
N ASP A 180 -9.32 12.17 -1.71
CA ASP A 180 -10.71 12.53 -2.01
C ASP A 180 -11.50 11.31 -2.50
N GLU A 181 -12.83 11.42 -2.66
CA GLU A 181 -13.72 10.34 -3.15
C GLU A 181 -13.25 9.66 -4.45
N SER A 182 -12.40 10.32 -5.25
CA SER A 182 -11.89 9.82 -6.53
C SER A 182 -10.47 9.23 -6.47
N LYS A 183 -9.71 9.47 -5.40
CA LYS A 183 -8.28 9.10 -5.25
C LYS A 183 -7.94 8.74 -3.81
N GLN A 184 -8.53 7.67 -3.28
CA GLN A 184 -8.26 7.22 -1.91
C GLN A 184 -7.14 6.18 -1.88
N GLY A 185 -6.01 6.54 -1.27
CA GLY A 185 -5.12 5.57 -0.65
C GLY A 185 -5.70 5.17 0.71
N TRP A 186 -5.51 3.93 1.12
CA TRP A 186 -6.04 3.45 2.39
C TRP A 186 -5.09 2.46 3.07
N LEU A 187 -5.16 2.43 4.39
CA LEU A 187 -4.48 1.50 5.29
C LEU A 187 -5.53 0.99 6.25
N GLY A 188 -5.64 -0.31 6.45
CA GLY A 188 -6.60 -0.82 7.42
C GLY A 188 -6.49 -2.30 7.66
N LYS A 189 -7.49 -2.85 8.33
CA LYS A 189 -7.56 -4.27 8.67
C LYS A 189 -8.94 -4.85 8.39
N SER A 190 -9.00 -6.15 8.16
CA SER A 190 -10.21 -6.93 8.34
C SER A 190 -10.26 -7.45 9.78
N ASP A 191 -10.95 -8.55 10.00
CA ASP A 191 -10.94 -9.24 11.30
C ASP A 191 -9.58 -9.89 11.58
N ASN A 192 -8.93 -10.43 10.54
CA ASN A 192 -7.69 -11.21 10.66
C ASN A 192 -6.49 -10.61 9.92
N ASP A 193 -6.73 -9.84 8.86
CA ASP A 193 -5.69 -9.46 7.90
C ASP A 193 -5.45 -7.94 7.89
N ILE A 194 -4.26 -7.51 7.49
CA ILE A 194 -3.87 -6.09 7.36
C ILE A 194 -3.70 -5.76 5.89
N TYR A 195 -4.14 -4.56 5.48
CA TYR A 195 -4.12 -4.14 4.09
C TYR A 195 -3.59 -2.72 3.91
N VAL A 196 -2.93 -2.51 2.77
CA VAL A 196 -2.53 -1.19 2.26
C VAL A 196 -2.92 -1.12 0.79
N GLY A 197 -3.72 -0.15 0.37
CA GLY A 197 -4.22 -0.15 -0.99
C GLY A 197 -4.67 1.18 -1.54
N ASN A 198 -5.15 1.13 -2.78
CA ASN A 198 -5.64 2.28 -3.53
C ASN A 198 -6.97 1.93 -4.19
N SER A 199 -8.05 2.60 -3.78
CA SER A 199 -9.42 2.34 -4.25
C SER A 199 -9.59 2.60 -5.74
N LYS A 200 -8.88 3.58 -6.31
CA LYS A 200 -9.00 3.95 -7.73
C LYS A 200 -8.47 2.84 -8.64
N SER A 201 -7.36 2.24 -8.27
CA SER A 201 -6.74 1.16 -9.04
C SER A 201 -7.19 -0.23 -8.63
N ASN A 202 -7.91 -0.34 -7.50
CA ASN A 202 -8.25 -1.60 -6.84
C ASN A 202 -7.03 -2.51 -6.59
N LYS A 203 -5.87 -1.89 -6.32
CA LYS A 203 -4.61 -2.59 -6.01
C LYS A 203 -4.30 -2.44 -4.53
N TYR A 204 -3.88 -3.53 -3.91
CA TYR A 204 -3.58 -3.56 -2.48
C TYR A 204 -2.53 -4.61 -2.16
N LEU A 205 -1.75 -4.34 -1.12
CA LEU A 205 -0.96 -5.31 -0.38
C LEU A 205 -1.81 -5.84 0.77
N GLU A 206 -1.75 -7.13 1.03
CA GLU A 206 -2.46 -7.82 2.10
C GLU A 206 -1.47 -8.69 2.87
N LEU A 207 -1.39 -8.48 4.18
CA LEU A 207 -0.71 -9.37 5.10
C LEU A 207 -1.77 -10.22 5.79
N LYS A 208 -1.76 -11.51 5.47
CA LYS A 208 -2.67 -12.49 6.04
C LYS A 208 -2.24 -12.86 7.47
N ASP A 209 -3.21 -13.23 8.30
CA ASP A 209 -3.00 -13.85 9.61
C ASP A 209 -2.10 -15.11 9.58
N ASP A 210 -2.17 -15.89 8.51
CA ASP A 210 -1.33 -17.06 8.27
C ASP A 210 0.13 -16.73 7.86
N GLY A 211 0.50 -15.44 7.81
CA GLY A 211 1.84 -14.97 7.48
C GLY A 211 2.13 -14.83 5.97
N GLN A 212 1.15 -15.12 5.10
CA GLN A 212 1.26 -14.87 3.67
C GLN A 212 1.21 -13.38 3.35
N LEU A 213 2.05 -12.96 2.40
CA LEU A 213 2.00 -11.62 1.82
C LEU A 213 1.38 -11.72 0.42
N LYS A 214 0.33 -10.96 0.16
CA LYS A 214 -0.39 -10.97 -1.12
C LYS A 214 -0.43 -9.58 -1.74
N TYR A 215 -0.43 -9.53 -3.07
CA TYR A 215 -0.68 -8.32 -3.84
C TYR A 215 -1.89 -8.55 -4.76
N GLY A 216 -2.95 -7.79 -4.56
CA GLY A 216 -4.22 -7.94 -5.30
C GLY A 216 -4.80 -9.35 -5.19
N GLY A 217 -4.71 -9.96 -4.00
CA GLY A 217 -5.15 -11.33 -3.72
C GLY A 217 -4.20 -12.44 -4.21
N THR A 218 -3.13 -12.09 -4.92
CA THR A 218 -2.13 -13.06 -5.40
C THR A 218 -0.97 -13.16 -4.41
N GLN A 219 -0.61 -14.38 -3.99
CA GLN A 219 0.52 -14.60 -3.09
C GLN A 219 1.85 -14.18 -3.72
N ILE A 220 2.65 -13.44 -2.96
CA ILE A 220 4.01 -13.04 -3.33
C ILE A 220 4.95 -14.18 -2.92
N ILE A 221 5.79 -14.61 -3.86
CA ILE A 221 6.85 -15.62 -3.64
C ILE A 221 8.05 -14.94 -2.98
N LYS A 222 8.48 -15.46 -1.82
CA LYS A 222 9.69 -15.03 -1.10
C LYS A 222 10.90 -15.82 -1.58
N GLN A 223 12.10 -15.29 -1.33
CA GLN A 223 13.33 -16.03 -1.56
C GLN A 223 13.32 -17.34 -0.74
N GLY A 224 13.56 -18.47 -1.40
CA GLY A 224 13.49 -19.82 -0.83
C GLY A 224 12.16 -20.54 -1.06
N ASP A 225 11.07 -19.82 -1.36
CA ASP A 225 9.79 -20.45 -1.64
C ASP A 225 9.90 -21.34 -2.90
N PHE A 226 9.46 -22.59 -2.77
CA PHE A 226 9.53 -23.60 -3.85
C PHE A 226 10.94 -23.78 -4.44
N GLY A 227 12.00 -23.50 -3.66
CA GLY A 227 13.39 -23.57 -4.10
C GLY A 227 13.86 -22.39 -4.96
N VAL A 228 13.05 -21.33 -5.12
CA VAL A 228 13.40 -20.17 -5.95
C VAL A 228 14.29 -19.20 -5.18
N GLY A 229 15.49 -18.94 -5.68
CA GLY A 229 16.42 -17.96 -5.11
C GLY A 229 17.16 -18.43 -3.85
N SER A 230 17.04 -19.70 -3.46
CA SER A 230 17.89 -20.28 -2.41
C SER A 230 19.33 -20.45 -2.92
N HIS A 231 20.32 -20.39 -2.02
CA HIS A 231 21.73 -20.63 -2.36
C HIS A 231 21.94 -22.10 -2.76
N ASP A 232 21.37 -23.01 -1.96
CA ASP A 232 21.30 -24.44 -2.24
C ASP A 232 19.82 -24.87 -2.30
N LEU A 233 19.50 -25.88 -3.11
CA LEU A 233 18.23 -26.58 -3.00
C LEU A 233 18.34 -27.49 -1.77
N PHE A 234 17.67 -27.12 -0.67
CA PHE A 234 17.78 -27.87 0.58
C PHE A 234 17.41 -29.34 0.34
N GLY A 235 18.30 -30.23 0.79
CA GLY A 235 18.18 -31.69 0.73
C GLY A 235 16.91 -32.19 1.38
N ASN A 236 15.81 -32.13 0.65
CA ASN A 236 14.56 -32.74 1.06
C ASN A 236 14.74 -34.25 0.87
N ASN A 237 15.25 -34.92 1.90
CA ASN A 237 15.46 -36.37 1.91
C ASN A 237 14.15 -37.15 1.61
N ASP A 238 12.99 -36.50 1.76
CA ASP A 238 11.66 -37.03 1.46
C ASP A 238 11.29 -36.96 -0.03
N ALA A 239 12.16 -36.41 -0.88
CA ALA A 239 12.11 -36.65 -2.33
C ALA A 239 12.39 -38.14 -2.69
N GLY A 240 12.62 -38.95 -1.66
CA GLY A 240 12.73 -40.40 -1.52
C GLY A 240 12.46 -41.32 -2.71
N TYR A 241 11.27 -41.15 -3.27
CA TYR A 241 10.72 -42.04 -4.26
C TYR A 241 9.80 -41.18 -5.12
N LEU A 242 9.87 -41.33 -6.44
CA LEU A 242 8.92 -40.74 -7.38
C LEU A 242 7.46 -40.93 -6.92
N TRP A 243 7.18 -42.04 -6.22
CA TRP A 243 5.90 -42.38 -5.58
C TRP A 243 5.53 -41.54 -4.34
N ASN A 244 6.50 -41.11 -3.52
CA ASN A 244 6.25 -40.23 -2.37
C ASN A 244 6.25 -38.76 -2.79
N ILE A 245 7.04 -38.39 -3.80
CA ILE A 245 7.01 -37.05 -4.40
C ILE A 245 5.72 -36.85 -5.20
N ALA A 246 5.10 -37.91 -5.70
CA ALA A 246 3.76 -37.84 -6.29
C ALA A 246 2.67 -37.33 -5.33
N GLY A 247 2.96 -37.24 -4.01
CA GLY A 247 2.11 -36.63 -2.98
C GLY A 247 2.13 -35.09 -2.92
N ASP A 248 1.73 -34.55 -1.77
CA ASP A 248 1.39 -33.13 -1.45
C ASP A 248 2.49 -32.08 -1.71
N GLN A 249 3.68 -32.46 -2.16
CA GLN A 249 4.73 -31.51 -2.48
C GLN A 249 4.27 -30.58 -3.64
N PRO A 250 4.37 -29.26 -3.49
CA PRO A 250 3.97 -28.32 -4.53
C PRO A 250 4.87 -28.37 -5.77
N THR A 251 4.49 -27.70 -6.85
CA THR A 251 5.40 -27.46 -7.98
C THR A 251 6.58 -26.60 -7.54
N GLY A 252 7.79 -26.89 -8.03
CA GLY A 252 8.98 -26.17 -7.59
C GLY A 252 10.29 -26.81 -8.05
N PHE A 253 11.39 -26.29 -7.49
CA PHE A 253 12.76 -26.72 -7.71
C PHE A 253 13.25 -27.49 -6.49
N TYR A 254 13.82 -28.67 -6.70
CA TYR A 254 14.17 -29.60 -5.62
C TYR A 254 15.49 -30.30 -5.89
N SER A 255 16.18 -30.73 -4.83
CA SER A 255 17.35 -31.62 -4.90
C SER A 255 16.95 -33.06 -4.60
N TYR A 256 17.72 -34.03 -5.08
CA TYR A 256 17.61 -35.44 -4.69
C TYR A 256 18.98 -36.05 -4.37
N THR A 257 18.96 -37.13 -3.59
CA THR A 257 20.12 -37.92 -3.21
C THR A 257 19.94 -39.39 -3.64
N PRO A 258 21.00 -40.21 -3.69
CA PRO A 258 20.92 -41.62 -4.07
C PRO A 258 19.96 -42.45 -3.21
N LYS A 259 19.84 -42.11 -1.93
CA LYS A 259 18.89 -42.78 -1.00
C LYS A 259 17.44 -42.45 -1.31
N SER A 260 17.23 -41.41 -2.10
CA SER A 260 15.95 -40.77 -2.31
C SER A 260 15.52 -40.78 -3.77
N HIS A 261 16.12 -41.59 -4.63
CA HIS A 261 15.69 -41.74 -6.01
C HIS A 261 16.12 -43.10 -6.58
N GLN A 262 15.37 -43.64 -7.54
CA GLN A 262 15.72 -44.89 -8.25
C GLN A 262 17.00 -44.76 -9.12
N ASP A 263 17.54 -43.55 -9.23
CA ASP A 263 18.68 -43.25 -10.08
C ASP A 263 20.01 -43.46 -9.37
N GLU A 264 20.00 -43.78 -8.06
CA GLU A 264 21.20 -44.00 -7.23
C GLU A 264 22.22 -42.84 -7.28
N GLN A 265 21.80 -41.63 -7.69
CA GLN A 265 22.68 -40.49 -7.99
C GLN A 265 22.25 -39.20 -7.31
N TRP A 266 23.12 -38.19 -7.35
CA TRP A 266 22.89 -36.85 -6.82
C TRP A 266 22.48 -35.90 -7.94
N GLY A 267 21.48 -35.06 -7.68
CA GLY A 267 21.10 -34.04 -8.65
C GLY A 267 19.96 -33.15 -8.18
N SER A 268 19.35 -32.50 -9.16
CA SER A 268 18.18 -31.65 -8.95
C SER A 268 17.07 -31.99 -9.93
N PHE A 269 15.84 -31.60 -9.59
CA PHE A 269 14.71 -31.74 -10.49
C PHE A 269 13.74 -30.58 -10.37
N ILE A 270 13.00 -30.35 -11.45
CA ILE A 270 11.84 -29.45 -11.48
C ILE A 270 10.59 -30.31 -11.48
N LYS A 271 9.72 -30.13 -10.48
CA LYS A 271 8.40 -30.77 -10.44
C LYS A 271 7.36 -29.84 -11.05
N LEU A 272 6.70 -30.33 -12.09
CA LEU A 272 5.57 -29.66 -12.72
C LEU A 272 4.34 -30.54 -12.63
N ARG A 273 3.24 -29.99 -12.14
CA ARG A 273 2.01 -30.73 -11.88
C ARG A 273 0.84 -30.03 -12.56
N TRP A 274 0.05 -30.80 -13.29
CA TRP A 274 -1.24 -30.34 -13.81
C TRP A 274 -2.35 -30.58 -12.79
N ASN A 275 -2.41 -31.78 -12.20
CA ASN A 275 -3.32 -32.15 -11.11
C ASN A 275 -2.77 -33.35 -10.29
N GLU A 276 -3.51 -33.87 -9.31
CA GLU A 276 -3.11 -35.06 -8.49
C GLU A 276 -2.69 -36.26 -9.33
N GLY A 277 -3.40 -36.49 -10.43
CA GLY A 277 -3.17 -37.64 -11.30
C GLY A 277 -2.15 -37.41 -12.41
N ASN A 278 -1.68 -36.18 -12.66
CA ASN A 278 -0.87 -35.86 -13.83
C ASN A 278 0.27 -34.91 -13.46
N GLN A 279 1.49 -35.43 -13.52
CA GLN A 279 2.70 -34.70 -13.14
C GLN A 279 3.92 -35.18 -13.90
N GLN A 280 4.94 -34.33 -13.96
CA GLN A 280 6.19 -34.60 -14.62
C GLN A 280 7.37 -33.99 -13.87
N TYR A 281 8.52 -34.61 -14.07
CA TYR A 281 9.78 -34.26 -13.47
C TYR A 281 10.80 -34.05 -14.58
N LEU A 282 11.46 -32.89 -14.55
CA LEU A 282 12.66 -32.67 -15.34
C LEU A 282 13.85 -32.91 -14.43
N ILE A 283 14.58 -33.99 -14.66
CA ILE A 283 15.68 -34.46 -13.81
C ILE A 283 17.01 -34.00 -14.43
N PHE A 284 17.80 -33.34 -13.60
CA PHE A 284 19.13 -32.84 -13.90
C PHE A 284 20.13 -33.58 -13.00
N PRO A 285 20.82 -34.61 -13.53
CA PRO A 285 21.90 -35.25 -12.78
C PRO A 285 23.06 -34.28 -12.63
N ASN A 286 23.58 -34.15 -11.40
CA ASN A 286 24.80 -33.36 -11.13
C ASN A 286 26.05 -34.25 -11.12
N PHE A 287 25.90 -35.55 -10.83
CA PHE A 287 26.99 -36.53 -10.75
C PHE A 287 26.55 -37.88 -11.33
N GLY A 288 27.42 -38.52 -12.12
CA GLY A 288 27.33 -39.95 -12.48
C GLY A 288 26.46 -40.34 -13.69
N ALA A 289 25.56 -39.49 -14.20
CA ALA A 289 24.85 -39.76 -15.45
C ALA A 289 24.96 -38.60 -16.45
N ASP A 290 25.26 -38.94 -17.69
CA ASP A 290 25.40 -37.97 -18.80
C ASP A 290 24.06 -37.54 -19.39
N ALA A 291 22.94 -38.10 -18.91
CA ALA A 291 21.63 -37.92 -19.51
C ALA A 291 20.63 -37.26 -18.56
N MET A 292 20.14 -36.08 -18.96
CA MET A 292 18.92 -35.52 -18.39
C MET A 292 17.73 -36.46 -18.67
N ARG A 293 16.73 -36.46 -17.79
CA ARG A 293 15.54 -37.30 -17.93
C ARG A 293 14.25 -36.52 -17.75
N ILE A 294 13.22 -36.99 -18.42
CA ILE A 294 11.84 -36.55 -18.22
C ILE A 294 11.05 -37.74 -17.73
N VAL A 295 10.65 -37.70 -16.48
CA VAL A 295 9.83 -38.75 -15.87
C VAL A 295 8.40 -38.24 -15.77
N ARG A 296 7.44 -38.98 -16.31
CA ARG A 296 6.03 -38.58 -16.35
C ARG A 296 5.15 -39.61 -15.66
N TYR A 297 4.18 -39.10 -14.91
CA TYR A 297 3.10 -39.88 -14.33
C TYR A 297 1.75 -39.39 -14.87
N ILE A 298 0.96 -40.32 -15.38
CA ILE A 298 -0.40 -40.10 -15.88
C ILE A 298 -1.32 -41.06 -15.13
N SER A 299 -2.44 -40.53 -14.65
CA SER A 299 -3.43 -41.29 -13.87
C SER A 299 -3.94 -42.48 -14.66
N GLY A 300 -3.79 -43.68 -14.10
CA GLY A 300 -4.21 -44.94 -14.73
C GLY A 300 -3.13 -45.64 -15.56
N ASP A 301 -1.97 -45.00 -15.76
CA ASP A 301 -0.80 -45.56 -16.44
C ASP A 301 0.38 -45.79 -15.47
N THR A 302 1.43 -46.42 -15.98
CA THR A 302 2.72 -46.57 -15.29
C THR A 302 3.60 -45.33 -15.50
N TRP A 303 4.61 -45.16 -14.66
CA TRP A 303 5.63 -44.13 -14.85
C TRP A 303 6.36 -44.34 -16.17
N SER A 304 6.47 -43.29 -16.98
CA SER A 304 7.29 -43.29 -18.19
C SER A 304 8.59 -42.52 -17.93
N ASP A 305 9.72 -43.12 -18.28
CA ASP A 305 11.05 -42.50 -18.23
C ASP A 305 11.50 -42.21 -19.67
N HIS A 306 11.83 -40.95 -19.94
CA HIS A 306 12.33 -40.49 -21.21
C HIS A 306 13.72 -39.89 -21.04
N THR A 307 14.73 -40.57 -21.59
CA THR A 307 16.10 -40.07 -21.68
C THR A 307 16.21 -38.93 -22.69
N VAL A 308 16.80 -37.81 -22.29
CA VAL A 308 17.11 -36.69 -23.19
C VAL A 308 18.43 -36.95 -23.88
N TRP A 309 18.42 -36.83 -25.20
CA TRP A 309 19.58 -37.00 -26.06
C TRP A 309 20.33 -35.68 -26.14
N THR A 310 21.57 -35.66 -25.67
CA THR A 310 22.47 -34.50 -25.61
C THR A 310 23.76 -34.80 -26.39
N THR A 311 24.60 -33.80 -26.63
CA THR A 311 25.92 -34.04 -27.24
C THR A 311 26.84 -34.91 -26.39
N GLY A 312 26.56 -35.08 -25.10
CA GLY A 312 27.34 -35.93 -24.19
C GLY A 312 27.05 -37.43 -24.34
N ASN A 313 25.84 -37.80 -24.77
CA ASN A 313 25.43 -39.21 -24.91
C ASN A 313 25.07 -39.59 -26.36
N THR A 314 25.36 -38.72 -27.33
CA THR A 314 25.11 -38.94 -28.75
C THR A 314 26.29 -38.52 -29.62
N THR A 315 26.38 -39.14 -30.80
CA THR A 315 27.31 -38.77 -31.86
C THR A 315 26.55 -38.59 -33.17
N VAL A 316 27.02 -37.67 -34.02
CA VAL A 316 26.46 -37.46 -35.36
C VAL A 316 27.33 -38.22 -36.35
N ASP A 317 26.73 -39.09 -37.16
CA ASP A 317 27.48 -39.81 -38.19
C ASP A 317 27.85 -38.93 -39.39
N GLY A 318 28.66 -39.48 -40.31
CA GLY A 318 29.11 -38.76 -41.51
C GLY A 318 27.98 -38.36 -42.47
N SER A 319 26.76 -38.84 -42.24
CA SER A 319 25.55 -38.51 -43.02
C SER A 319 24.59 -37.57 -42.26
N GLY A 320 24.93 -37.13 -41.05
CA GLY A 320 24.13 -36.19 -40.25
C GLY A 320 23.08 -36.85 -39.35
N TYR A 321 23.07 -38.18 -39.19
CA TYR A 321 22.14 -38.87 -38.29
C TYR A 321 22.70 -38.96 -36.86
N LEU A 322 21.82 -38.75 -35.87
CA LEU A 322 22.12 -38.97 -34.47
C LEU A 322 22.18 -40.47 -34.15
N LYS A 323 23.27 -40.89 -33.52
CA LYS A 323 23.54 -42.23 -33.03
C LYS A 323 23.88 -42.12 -31.53
N LYS A 324 23.53 -43.12 -30.72
CA LYS A 324 23.98 -43.21 -29.32
C LYS A 324 25.52 -43.24 -29.27
N GLY A 325 26.08 -42.62 -28.22
CA GLY A 325 27.52 -42.50 -28.00
C GLY A 325 28.22 -43.85 -27.96
N SER A 326 29.42 -43.91 -28.54
CA SER A 326 30.35 -45.02 -28.39
C SER A 326 31.78 -44.52 -28.63
N PRO A 327 32.83 -45.23 -28.18
CA PRO A 327 34.21 -44.88 -28.51
C PRO A 327 34.43 -45.01 -30.02
N ILE A 328 34.68 -43.89 -30.71
CA ILE A 328 34.84 -43.84 -32.17
C ILE A 328 36.20 -43.24 -32.54
N ILE A 329 36.91 -43.95 -33.41
CA ILE A 329 38.14 -43.49 -34.04
C ILE A 329 37.84 -43.25 -35.52
N GLN A 330 38.07 -42.03 -35.99
CA GLN A 330 37.93 -41.68 -37.39
C GLN A 330 39.30 -41.66 -38.06
N ILE A 331 39.51 -42.49 -39.08
CA ILE A 331 40.81 -42.72 -39.73
C ILE A 331 40.81 -42.08 -41.12
N HIS A 332 41.87 -41.35 -41.45
CA HIS A 332 42.07 -40.65 -42.71
C HIS A 332 43.17 -41.32 -43.57
N PRO A 333 43.26 -41.00 -44.88
CA PRO A 333 44.12 -41.70 -45.85
C PRO A 333 45.58 -41.85 -45.42
N THR A 334 46.16 -40.78 -44.86
CA THR A 334 47.57 -40.73 -44.46
C THR A 334 47.86 -41.39 -43.10
N GLY A 335 46.87 -41.99 -42.45
CA GLY A 335 46.96 -42.51 -41.09
C GLY A 335 46.70 -41.46 -40.01
N LYS A 336 46.43 -40.19 -40.37
CA LYS A 336 45.87 -39.22 -39.43
C LYS A 336 44.53 -39.73 -38.89
N PHE A 337 44.24 -39.47 -37.62
CA PHE A 337 43.01 -39.92 -37.00
C PHE A 337 42.50 -38.89 -35.98
N THR A 338 41.22 -39.00 -35.64
CA THR A 338 40.60 -38.28 -34.54
C THR A 338 39.89 -39.27 -33.61
N THR A 339 39.89 -38.96 -32.32
CA THR A 339 39.19 -39.70 -31.25
C THR A 339 38.12 -38.80 -30.65
N ASN A 340 37.02 -39.39 -30.19
CA ASN A 340 36.12 -38.73 -29.25
C ASN A 340 36.58 -38.95 -27.80
N ASP A 341 35.93 -38.28 -26.85
CA ASP A 341 36.26 -38.36 -25.41
C ASP A 341 36.30 -39.82 -24.91
N GLU A 342 35.33 -40.64 -25.35
CA GLU A 342 35.27 -42.07 -24.97
C GLU A 342 36.43 -42.91 -25.51
N SER A 343 37.05 -42.53 -26.63
CA SER A 343 38.17 -43.26 -27.27
C SER A 343 39.53 -42.59 -27.03
N GLU A 344 39.60 -41.64 -26.10
CA GLU A 344 40.85 -40.96 -25.75
C GLU A 344 41.93 -41.97 -25.32
N GLY A 345 43.13 -41.82 -25.89
CA GLY A 345 44.27 -42.72 -25.67
C GLY A 345 44.41 -43.83 -26.71
N ALA A 346 43.40 -44.05 -27.56
CA ALA A 346 43.56 -44.89 -28.74
C ALA A 346 44.49 -44.22 -29.77
N THR A 347 45.26 -45.02 -30.50
CA THR A 347 46.18 -44.50 -31.53
C THR A 347 46.07 -45.30 -32.82
N VAL A 348 46.34 -44.64 -33.95
CA VAL A 348 46.35 -45.28 -35.27
C VAL A 348 47.71 -45.08 -35.94
N GLU A 349 48.24 -46.15 -36.51
CA GLU A 349 49.48 -46.17 -37.27
C GLU A 349 49.23 -46.74 -38.66
N ARG A 350 49.62 -46.03 -39.72
CA ARG A 350 49.59 -46.57 -41.09
C ARG A 350 50.86 -47.38 -41.33
N LEU A 351 50.72 -48.70 -41.50
CA LEU A 351 51.84 -49.62 -41.68
C LEU A 351 52.33 -49.68 -43.14
N SER A 352 51.38 -49.69 -44.08
CA SER A 352 51.62 -49.72 -45.52
C SER A 352 50.38 -49.18 -46.24
N GLU A 353 50.43 -49.11 -47.56
CA GLU A 353 49.24 -48.78 -48.36
C GLU A 353 48.09 -49.73 -48.05
N GLY A 354 46.94 -49.14 -47.72
CA GLY A 354 45.72 -49.82 -47.35
C GLY A 354 45.78 -50.58 -46.03
N VAL A 355 46.79 -50.38 -45.16
CA VAL A 355 46.91 -51.10 -43.89
C VAL A 355 47.11 -50.15 -42.72
N TYR A 356 46.14 -50.17 -41.80
CA TYR A 356 46.10 -49.34 -40.60
C TYR A 356 46.07 -50.21 -39.34
N LEU A 357 46.83 -49.85 -38.32
CA LEU A 357 46.89 -50.55 -37.04
C LEU A 357 46.38 -49.63 -35.94
N ILE A 358 45.28 -50.05 -35.30
CA ILE A 358 44.65 -49.36 -34.18
C ILE A 358 45.14 -50.01 -32.88
N LYS A 359 45.72 -49.22 -31.99
CA LYS A 359 46.32 -49.68 -30.71
C LYS A 359 45.65 -49.01 -29.51
N ASN A 360 45.91 -49.58 -28.33
CA ASN A 360 45.32 -49.19 -27.04
C ASN A 360 43.79 -49.38 -26.98
N VAL A 361 43.32 -50.44 -27.64
CA VAL A 361 41.91 -50.86 -27.70
C VAL A 361 41.81 -52.37 -27.43
N LEU A 362 40.62 -52.86 -27.08
CA LEU A 362 40.32 -54.27 -26.82
C LEU A 362 39.50 -54.91 -27.95
N GLY A 363 39.72 -54.47 -29.19
CA GLY A 363 38.95 -54.87 -30.36
C GLY A 363 37.76 -53.94 -30.62
N PHE A 364 36.79 -54.43 -31.40
CA PHE A 364 35.57 -53.69 -31.71
C PHE A 364 34.67 -53.56 -30.48
N ASN A 365 33.83 -52.52 -30.47
CA ASN A 365 32.85 -52.33 -29.42
C ASN A 365 31.94 -53.56 -29.28
N ALA A 366 31.72 -54.02 -28.04
CA ALA A 366 30.97 -55.25 -27.77
C ALA A 366 29.44 -55.09 -27.89
N ASP A 367 28.92 -53.87 -27.94
CA ASP A 367 27.48 -53.61 -28.09
C ASP A 367 27.05 -53.83 -29.55
N ALA A 368 26.26 -54.90 -29.74
CA ALA A 368 25.78 -55.35 -31.05
C ALA A 368 24.93 -54.30 -31.80
N ALA A 369 24.42 -53.28 -31.10
CA ALA A 369 23.68 -52.18 -31.72
C ALA A 369 24.54 -51.34 -32.69
N TRP A 370 25.87 -51.45 -32.64
CA TRP A 370 26.80 -50.55 -33.34
C TRP A 370 27.51 -51.13 -34.54
N GLY A 371 27.54 -52.46 -34.68
CA GLY A 371 28.30 -53.14 -35.73
C GLY A 371 27.86 -54.57 -36.04
N GLY A 372 26.82 -55.08 -35.37
CA GLY A 372 26.47 -56.49 -35.48
C GLY A 372 27.63 -57.42 -35.09
N VAL A 373 27.60 -58.66 -35.59
CA VAL A 373 28.64 -59.68 -35.31
C VAL A 373 29.98 -59.40 -35.99
N ASP A 374 29.99 -58.52 -37.00
CA ASP A 374 31.14 -58.27 -37.86
C ASP A 374 31.88 -56.96 -37.53
N GLY A 375 31.56 -56.30 -36.41
CA GLY A 375 32.29 -55.13 -35.90
C GLY A 375 31.80 -53.79 -36.48
N GLY A 376 31.93 -52.72 -35.68
CA GLY A 376 31.41 -51.39 -36.01
C GLY A 376 32.32 -50.57 -36.91
N VAL A 377 32.42 -50.93 -38.20
CA VAL A 377 33.16 -50.16 -39.21
C VAL A 377 32.21 -49.46 -40.18
N GLU A 378 32.35 -48.14 -40.33
CA GLU A 378 31.64 -47.34 -41.33
C GLU A 378 32.61 -46.91 -42.44
N ILE A 379 32.35 -47.37 -43.66
CA ILE A 379 33.21 -47.17 -44.84
C ILE A 379 32.70 -46.04 -45.73
N PRO A 380 33.58 -45.34 -46.47
CA PRO A 380 33.17 -44.22 -47.30
C PRO A 380 32.35 -44.66 -48.51
N LEU A 381 31.20 -44.00 -48.69
CA LEU A 381 30.27 -44.23 -49.80
C LEU A 381 30.36 -43.11 -50.84
N CYS A 382 30.19 -43.46 -52.11
CA CYS A 382 30.02 -42.50 -53.19
C CYS A 382 28.60 -41.86 -53.13
N LYS A 383 28.35 -40.86 -53.98
CA LYS A 383 27.05 -40.15 -54.08
C LYS A 383 25.84 -41.08 -54.36
N ASN A 384 26.08 -42.27 -54.91
CA ASN A 384 25.06 -43.27 -55.20
C ASN A 384 24.94 -44.37 -54.13
N LYS A 385 25.50 -44.13 -52.93
CA LYS A 385 25.56 -45.12 -51.83
C LYS A 385 26.31 -46.41 -52.18
N LEU A 386 27.23 -46.36 -53.15
CA LEU A 386 28.12 -47.47 -53.46
C LEU A 386 29.42 -47.33 -52.65
N PRO A 387 29.88 -48.37 -51.93
CA PRO A 387 31.12 -48.29 -51.17
C PRO A 387 32.35 -48.11 -52.05
N LEU A 388 33.25 -47.22 -51.66
CA LEU A 388 34.45 -46.90 -52.45
C LEU A 388 35.61 -47.88 -52.24
N ILE A 389 35.54 -48.66 -51.15
CA ILE A 389 36.57 -49.62 -50.75
C ILE A 389 35.92 -50.87 -50.17
N TRP A 390 36.65 -51.97 -50.20
CA TRP A 390 36.44 -53.13 -49.33
C TRP A 390 37.21 -52.92 -48.04
N VAL A 391 36.70 -53.52 -46.96
CA VAL A 391 37.40 -53.57 -45.67
C VAL A 391 37.47 -55.01 -45.21
N ASP A 392 38.65 -55.38 -44.73
CA ASP A 392 38.90 -56.59 -43.95
C ASP A 392 39.61 -56.19 -42.66
N TYR A 393 39.55 -57.03 -41.63
CA TYR A 393 40.22 -56.76 -40.38
C TYR A 393 40.69 -58.02 -39.67
N LYS A 394 41.66 -57.84 -38.78
CA LYS A 394 42.08 -58.85 -37.81
C LYS A 394 42.27 -58.23 -36.45
N VAL A 395 41.52 -58.71 -35.46
CA VAL A 395 41.78 -58.40 -34.05
C VAL A 395 42.96 -59.25 -33.59
N LEU A 396 44.00 -58.59 -33.07
CA LEU A 396 45.21 -59.21 -32.57
C LEU A 396 45.01 -59.67 -31.11
N PRO A 397 45.83 -60.60 -30.59
CA PRO A 397 45.66 -61.12 -29.23
C PRO A 397 45.75 -60.07 -28.11
N ASP A 398 46.40 -58.95 -28.38
CA ASP A 398 46.52 -57.80 -27.47
C ASP A 398 45.32 -56.82 -27.57
N GLY A 399 44.33 -57.14 -28.41
CA GLY A 399 43.15 -56.31 -28.67
C GLY A 399 43.33 -55.29 -29.79
N ALA A 400 44.55 -55.09 -30.32
CA ALA A 400 44.78 -54.16 -31.41
C ALA A 400 44.04 -54.62 -32.69
N ILE A 401 43.54 -53.66 -33.49
CA ILE A 401 42.82 -53.97 -34.72
C ILE A 401 43.71 -53.63 -35.91
N LYS A 402 44.07 -54.65 -36.69
CA LYS A 402 44.66 -54.46 -38.01
C LYS A 402 43.53 -54.33 -39.03
N LEU A 403 43.37 -53.14 -39.59
CA LEU A 403 42.36 -52.81 -40.61
C LEU A 403 43.03 -52.77 -41.99
N MET A 404 42.46 -53.48 -42.96
CA MET A 404 42.95 -53.54 -44.35
C MET A 404 41.87 -53.03 -45.30
N THR A 405 42.25 -52.15 -46.21
CA THR A 405 41.37 -51.51 -47.19
C THR A 405 41.80 -51.88 -48.60
N TYR A 406 40.83 -52.20 -49.46
CA TYR A 406 41.09 -52.59 -50.84
C TYR A 406 40.20 -51.81 -51.81
N HIS A 407 40.69 -51.60 -53.03
CA HIS A 407 39.96 -50.91 -54.08
C HIS A 407 38.70 -51.70 -54.43
N ARG A 408 37.57 -51.00 -54.57
CA ARG A 408 36.28 -51.63 -54.87
C ARG A 408 35.67 -51.08 -56.14
N GLU A 409 35.62 -51.90 -57.17
CA GLU A 409 34.90 -51.59 -58.40
C GLU A 409 33.46 -52.12 -58.39
N HIS A 410 32.58 -51.41 -59.09
CA HIS A 410 31.17 -51.81 -59.25
C HIS A 410 30.89 -52.11 -60.71
N ILE A 411 31.25 -53.32 -61.19
CA ILE A 411 31.15 -53.72 -62.60
C ILE A 411 29.74 -53.52 -63.18
N GLY A 412 28.70 -53.74 -62.36
CA GLY A 412 27.29 -53.55 -62.74
C GLY A 412 26.80 -52.09 -62.77
N ALA A 413 27.60 -51.12 -62.31
CA ALA A 413 27.23 -49.72 -62.30
C ALA A 413 27.55 -49.02 -63.65
N PRO A 414 26.89 -47.90 -64.00
CA PRO A 414 27.30 -47.06 -65.14
C PRO A 414 28.73 -46.54 -64.98
N THR A 415 29.45 -46.29 -66.08
CA THR A 415 30.88 -45.92 -66.07
C THR A 415 31.24 -44.82 -65.06
N PHE A 416 30.39 -43.79 -64.91
CA PHE A 416 30.62 -42.68 -63.97
C PHE A 416 30.51 -43.07 -62.48
N ALA A 417 29.99 -44.26 -62.17
CA ALA A 417 29.73 -44.77 -60.83
C ALA A 417 30.48 -46.09 -60.53
N ARG A 418 31.27 -46.61 -61.48
CA ARG A 418 32.02 -47.87 -61.34
C ARG A 418 33.17 -47.80 -60.35
N ASN A 419 33.59 -46.59 -59.97
CA ASN A 419 34.75 -46.35 -59.10
C ASN A 419 36.07 -46.89 -59.69
N ILE A 420 36.28 -46.81 -61.00
CA ILE A 420 37.55 -47.23 -61.64
C ILE A 420 38.64 -46.22 -61.32
N GLN A 421 39.78 -46.69 -60.82
CA GLN A 421 40.95 -45.86 -60.52
C GLN A 421 42.17 -46.31 -61.33
N GLU A 422 42.89 -45.35 -61.92
CA GLU A 422 44.08 -45.65 -62.71
C GLU A 422 45.17 -46.30 -61.84
N GLY A 423 45.67 -47.46 -62.29
CA GLY A 423 46.72 -48.21 -61.59
C GLY A 423 46.22 -49.22 -60.54
N TYR A 424 44.90 -49.36 -60.37
CA TYR A 424 44.30 -50.31 -59.42
C TYR A 424 43.29 -51.20 -60.14
N VAL A 425 43.20 -52.47 -59.71
CA VAL A 425 42.08 -53.36 -60.02
C VAL A 425 41.27 -53.66 -58.76
N ASP A 426 40.04 -54.14 -58.93
CA ASP A 426 39.19 -54.56 -57.79
C ASP A 426 39.94 -55.56 -56.89
N GLY A 427 39.99 -55.26 -55.60
CA GLY A 427 40.70 -56.04 -54.59
C GLY A 427 42.16 -55.66 -54.34
N ASP A 428 42.75 -54.73 -55.10
CA ASP A 428 44.11 -54.25 -54.82
C ASP A 428 44.16 -53.45 -53.50
N PRO A 429 45.21 -53.60 -52.67
CA PRO A 429 45.39 -52.78 -51.47
C PRO A 429 45.44 -51.30 -51.84
N ILE A 430 44.61 -50.48 -51.18
CA ILE A 430 44.57 -49.03 -51.42
C ILE A 430 44.27 -48.31 -50.11
N ASP A 431 44.88 -47.14 -49.91
CA ASP A 431 44.51 -46.27 -48.79
C ASP A 431 43.06 -45.78 -48.88
N ILE A 432 42.54 -45.29 -47.75
CA ILE A 432 41.23 -44.63 -47.69
C ILE A 432 41.20 -43.50 -48.75
N PRO A 433 40.11 -43.32 -49.52
CA PRO A 433 40.03 -42.27 -50.53
C PRO A 433 40.25 -40.86 -49.98
N ILE A 434 40.96 -40.01 -50.74
CA ILE A 434 41.26 -38.62 -50.35
C ILE A 434 39.96 -37.85 -50.04
N GLY A 435 39.97 -37.09 -48.94
CA GLY A 435 38.81 -36.32 -48.49
C GLY A 435 37.72 -37.17 -47.80
N ARG A 436 37.98 -38.45 -47.58
CA ARG A 436 37.10 -39.36 -46.83
C ARG A 436 37.78 -39.90 -45.57
N SER A 437 37.02 -40.63 -44.80
CA SER A 437 37.49 -41.33 -43.60
C SER A 437 36.70 -42.63 -43.42
N ILE A 438 37.28 -43.53 -42.61
CA ILE A 438 36.58 -44.68 -42.03
C ILE A 438 36.33 -44.35 -40.56
N SER A 439 35.13 -44.67 -40.06
CA SER A 439 34.86 -44.59 -38.62
C SER A 439 34.86 -46.00 -38.03
N VAL A 440 35.66 -46.21 -37.00
CA VAL A 440 35.79 -47.50 -36.31
C VAL A 440 35.34 -47.35 -34.86
N ARG A 441 34.37 -48.18 -34.46
CA ARG A 441 33.88 -48.24 -33.08
C ARG A 441 34.64 -49.28 -32.30
N VAL A 442 35.31 -48.85 -31.24
CA VAL A 442 36.25 -49.69 -30.49
C VAL A 442 35.76 -49.96 -29.07
N GLN A 443 36.23 -51.06 -28.50
CA GLN A 443 36.13 -51.31 -27.07
C GLN A 443 37.37 -50.71 -26.40
N MET A 444 37.19 -49.78 -25.47
CA MET A 444 38.30 -49.22 -24.71
C MET A 444 38.60 -50.07 -23.47
N PRO A 445 39.88 -50.22 -23.09
CA PRO A 445 40.24 -50.95 -21.89
C PRO A 445 39.74 -50.22 -20.65
N GLU A 446 39.47 -50.97 -19.59
CA GLU A 446 38.97 -50.40 -18.34
C GLU A 446 39.90 -49.32 -17.76
N ASN A 447 41.21 -49.43 -17.95
CA ASN A 447 42.17 -48.43 -17.51
C ASN A 447 42.33 -47.25 -18.48
N SER A 448 41.45 -47.08 -19.47
CA SER A 448 41.45 -45.91 -20.34
C SER A 448 41.20 -44.62 -19.55
N ILE A 449 41.62 -43.48 -20.09
CA ILE A 449 41.47 -42.16 -19.47
C ILE A 449 40.00 -41.91 -19.11
N TRP A 450 39.10 -42.15 -20.07
CA TRP A 450 37.66 -42.00 -19.89
C TRP A 450 37.08 -42.94 -18.83
N ASN A 451 37.38 -44.25 -18.88
CA ASN A 451 36.85 -45.22 -17.91
C ASN A 451 37.37 -44.95 -16.48
N GLN A 452 38.61 -44.44 -16.33
CA GLN A 452 39.14 -44.04 -15.03
C GLN A 452 38.46 -42.77 -14.49
N GLN A 453 38.17 -41.80 -15.35
CA GLN A 453 37.43 -40.60 -14.97
C GLN A 453 36.01 -40.96 -14.50
N GLN A 454 35.31 -41.83 -15.23
CA GLN A 454 33.98 -42.33 -14.84
C GLN A 454 34.01 -43.02 -13.47
N ARG A 455 34.97 -43.94 -13.24
CA ARG A 455 35.10 -44.60 -11.92
C ARG A 455 35.46 -43.66 -10.79
N LEU A 456 36.31 -42.66 -11.02
CA LEU A 456 36.66 -41.66 -10.01
C LEU A 456 35.48 -40.72 -9.69
N SER A 457 34.55 -40.53 -10.63
CA SER A 457 33.28 -39.86 -10.37
C SER A 457 32.23 -40.75 -9.69
N GLU A 458 32.30 -42.08 -9.84
CA GLU A 458 31.39 -43.04 -9.19
C GLU A 458 31.80 -43.38 -7.74
N SER A 459 33.07 -43.19 -7.38
CA SER A 459 33.64 -43.55 -6.06
C SER A 459 33.76 -42.38 -5.09
N LYS A 460 33.24 -41.20 -5.45
CA LYS A 460 33.07 -40.02 -4.59
C LYS A 460 31.59 -39.74 -4.38
#